data_AF-A0A397HUW5-F1
#
_entry.id   AF-A0A397HUW5-F1
#
_cell.length_a   1.000
_cell.length_b   1.000
_cell.length_c   1.000
_cell.angle_alpha   90.00
_cell.angle_beta   90.00
_cell.angle_gamma   90.00
#
_symmetry.space_group_name_H-M   'P 1'
#
loop_
_entity.id
_entity.type
_entity.pdbx_description
1 polymer ?
#
loop_
_entity_poly.entity_id
_entity_poly.type
_entity_poly.pdbx_seq_one_letter_code
_entity_poly.pdbx_strand_id
1 'polypeptide(L)' 'MVKVVVLGAAGGIGQPLSLLLKLNHAITELALYDIVNSQGVAADLAHIDTPAKISNICVCVV' A
#
# COMPACT_ATOMS: atom_id res chain seq x y z
N MET A 1 -11.55 -8.45 -10.86
CA MET A 1 -10.29 -7.83 -10.41
C MET A 1 -10.64 -6.75 -9.42
N VAL A 2 -10.07 -6.78 -8.21
CA VAL A 2 -10.41 -5.86 -7.12
C VAL A 2 -9.24 -4.90 -6.91
N LYS A 3 -9.52 -3.61 -7.01
CA LYS A 3 -8.59 -2.54 -6.67
C LYS A 3 -8.96 -1.98 -5.31
N VAL A 4 -7.97 -1.89 -4.41
CA VAL A 4 -8.15 -1.38 -3.05
C VAL A 4 -7.25 -0.17 -2.87
N VAL A 5 -7.75 0.85 -2.16
CA VAL A 5 -6.97 2.04 -1.79
C VAL A 5 -6.95 2.15 -0.28
N VAL A 6 -5.78 2.35 0.30
CA VAL A 6 -5.59 2.62 1.74
C VAL A 6 -5.20 4.08 1.91
N LEU A 7 -6.07 4.85 2.57
CA LEU A 7 -5.79 6.22 2.99
C LEU A 7 -5.23 6.18 4.42
N GLY A 8 -4.00 6.68 4.61
CA GLY A 8 -3.29 6.58 5.89
C GLY A 8 -2.36 5.36 5.98
N ALA A 9 -1.73 4.96 4.87
CA ALA A 9 -0.92 3.75 4.77
C ALA A 9 0.36 3.76 5.62
N ALA A 10 0.92 4.92 5.96
CA ALA A 10 2.12 5.06 6.78
C ALA A 10 1.83 5.13 8.28
N GLY A 11 0.56 5.21 8.69
CA GLY A 11 0.17 5.13 10.09
C GLY A 11 0.39 3.75 10.72
N GLY A 12 0.35 3.69 12.07
CA GLY A 12 0.60 2.44 12.81
C GLY A 12 -0.38 1.30 12.50
N ILE A 13 -1.60 1.61 12.05
CA ILE A 13 -2.59 0.62 11.58
C ILE A 13 -2.49 0.43 10.07
N GLY A 14 -2.18 1.49 9.32
CA GLY A 14 -2.10 1.46 7.86
C GLY A 14 -1.04 0.51 7.34
N GLN A 15 0.12 0.44 8.00
CA GLN A 15 1.21 -0.45 7.60
C GLN A 15 0.84 -1.94 7.73
N PRO A 16 0.41 -2.46 8.91
CA PRO A 16 0.01 -3.87 9.03
C PRO A 16 -1.25 -4.19 8.21
N LEU A 17 -2.18 -3.25 8.06
CA LEU A 17 -3.35 -3.45 7.20
C LEU A 17 -2.94 -3.60 5.72
N SER A 18 -2.02 -2.78 5.24
CA SER A 18 -1.53 -2.83 3.86
C SER A 18 -0.78 -4.14 3.58
N LEU A 19 -0.05 -4.65 4.58
CA LEU A 19 0.59 -5.97 4.51
C LEU A 19 -0.43 -7.10 4.36
N LEU A 20 -1.48 -7.11 5.21
CA LEU A 20 -2.54 -8.13 5.12
C LEU A 20 -3.30 -8.07 3.80
N LEU A 21 -3.54 -6.88 3.26
CA LEU A 21 -4.18 -6.70 1.95
C LEU A 21 -3.27 -7.18 0.81
N LYS A 22 -1.96 -6.95 0.88
CA LYS A 22 -0.99 -7.42 -0.12
C LYS A 22 -0.91 -8.95 -0.19
N LEU A 23 -1.11 -9.63 0.93
CA LEU A 23 -1.16 -11.10 1.01
C LEU A 23 -2.50 -11.69 0.52
N ASN A 24 -3.53 -10.88 0.28
CA ASN A 24 -4.83 -11.37 -0.16
C ASN A 24 -4.87 -11.53 -1.70
N HIS A 25 -5.01 -12.77 -2.17
CA HIS A 25 -5.05 -13.11 -3.60
C HIS A 25 -6.28 -12.58 -4.34
N ALA A 26 -7.32 -12.12 -3.62
CA ALA A 26 -8.47 -11.47 -4.23
C ALA A 26 -8.15 -10.06 -4.77
N ILE A 27 -7.07 -9.45 -4.28
CA ILE A 27 -6.67 -8.08 -4.61
C ILE A 27 -5.66 -8.11 -5.75
N THR A 28 -5.95 -7.36 -6.80
CA THR A 28 -5.08 -7.29 -7.99
C THR A 28 -4.29 -5.98 -8.04
N GLU A 29 -4.80 -4.94 -7.41
CA GLU A 29 -4.14 -3.63 -7.28
C GLU A 29 -4.34 -3.07 -5.87
N LEU A 30 -3.26 -2.65 -5.23
CA LEU A 30 -3.25 -1.99 -3.94
C LEU A 30 -2.62 -0.61 -4.09
N ALA A 31 -3.43 0.43 -3.91
CA ALA A 31 -2.99 1.82 -3.93
C ALA A 31 -2.80 2.35 -2.51
N LEU A 32 -1.64 2.92 -2.21
CA LEU A 32 -1.30 3.47 -0.90
C LEU A 32 -1.24 4.99 -0.98
N TYR A 33 -1.96 5.63 -0.07
CA TYR A 33 -1.97 7.08 0.11
C TYR A 33 -1.62 7.41 1.55
N ASP A 34 -0.73 8.37 1.72
CA ASP A 34 -0.49 9.01 3.00
C ASP A 34 0.04 10.42 2.76
N ILE A 35 -0.05 11.26 3.79
CA ILE A 35 0.52 12.61 3.83
C ILE A 35 2.05 12.52 3.98
N VAL A 36 2.55 11.48 4.66
CA VAL A 36 3.97 11.31 4.96
C VAL A 36 4.42 9.89 4.66
N ASN A 37 5.60 9.72 4.07
CA ASN A 37 6.31 8.43 3.94
C ASN A 37 5.56 7.27 3.21
N SER A 38 4.50 7.53 2.43
CA SER A 38 3.79 6.46 1.72
C SER A 38 4.64 5.72 0.68
N GLN A 39 5.66 6.38 0.12
CA GLN A 39 6.59 5.78 -0.84
C GLN A 39 7.48 4.71 -0.21
N GLY A 40 7.95 4.91 1.02
CA GLY A 40 8.77 3.93 1.73
C GLY A 40 7.99 2.65 2.04
N VAL A 41 6.75 2.81 2.51
CA VAL A 41 5.85 1.69 2.79
C VAL A 41 5.48 0.93 1.50
N ALA A 42 5.25 1.67 0.40
CA ALA A 42 4.97 1.06 -0.90
C ALA A 42 6.15 0.27 -1.45
N ALA A 43 7.38 0.80 -1.31
CA ALA A 43 8.59 0.11 -1.72
C ALA A 43 8.81 -1.19 -0.92
N ASP A 44 8.58 -1.15 0.40
CA ASP A 44 8.68 -2.33 1.25
C ASP A 44 7.69 -3.43 0.82
N LEU A 45 6.42 -3.07 0.64
CA LEU A 45 5.38 -3.99 0.21
C LEU A 45 5.55 -4.51 -1.23
N ALA A 46 6.28 -3.78 -2.09
CA ALA A 46 6.56 -4.20 -3.46
C ALA A 46 7.54 -5.39 -3.53
N HIS A 47 8.35 -5.63 -2.49
CA HIS A 47 9.28 -6.77 -2.42
C HIS A 47 8.58 -8.11 -2.14
N ILE A 48 7.31 -8.07 -1.69
CA ILE A 48 6.56 -9.28 -1.36
C ILE A 48 6.05 -9.92 -2.65
N ASP A 49 6.49 -11.15 -2.92
CA ASP A 49 6.14 -11.94 -4.11
C ASP A 49 4.66 -12.38 -4.09
N THR A 50 3.79 -11.44 -4.45
CA THR A 50 2.33 -11.60 -4.52
C THR A 50 1.82 -10.89 -5.77
N PRO A 51 0.74 -11.39 -6.40
CA PRO A 51 0.29 -10.91 -7.70
C PRO A 51 -0.29 -9.48 -7.68
N ALA A 52 -0.60 -8.93 -6.50
CA ALA A 52 -1.16 -7.59 -6.37
C ALA A 52 -0.14 -6.51 -6.78
N LYS A 53 -0.47 -5.66 -7.76
CA LYS A 53 0.39 -4.52 -8.12
C LYS A 53 0.26 -3.41 -7.08
N ILE A 54 1.39 -2.87 -6.63
CA ILE A 54 1.42 -1.71 -5.74
C ILE A 54 1.39 -0.43 -6.58
N SER A 55 0.57 0.52 -6.18
CA SER A 55 0.62 1.91 -6.66
C SER A 55 0.70 2.83 -5.45
N ASN A 56 1.44 3.92 -5.52
CA ASN A 56 1.54 4.85 -4.40
C ASN A 56 1.31 6.28 -4.89
N ILE A 57 0.56 7.02 -4.10
CA ILE A 57 0.35 8.46 -4.27
C ILE A 57 0.79 9.09 -2.94
N CYS A 58 2.00 9.63 -2.94
CA CYS A 58 2.45 10.51 -1.86
C CYS A 58 2.15 11.94 -2.31
N VAL A 59 1.30 12.66 -1.58
CA VAL A 59 1.24 14.11 -1.75
C VAL A 59 2.46 14.62 -1.01
N CYS A 60 3.47 15.05 -1.77
CA CYS A 60 4.71 15.58 -1.22
C CYS A 60 4.39 16.84 -0.42
N VAL A 61 4.15 16.69 0.88
CA VAL A 61 4.12 17.74 1.89
C VAL A 61 5.17 17.41 2.95
N VAL A 62 6.38 17.01 2.56
CA VAL A 62 7.72 17.47 3.02
C VAL A 62 8.77 16.81 2.11
#